data_AF-A0A7S2BDC6-F1
#
_entry.id   AF-A0A7S2BDC6-F1
#
_cell.length_a   1.000
_cell.length_b   1.000
_cell.length_c   1.000
_cell.angle_alpha   90.00
_cell.angle_beta   90.00
_cell.angle_gamma   90.00
#
_symmetry.space_group_name_H-M   'P 1'
#
loop_
_entity.id
_entity.type
_entity.pdbx_description
1 polymer ?
#
loop_
_entity_poly.entity_id
_entity_poly.type
_entity_poly.pdbx_seq_one_letter_code
_entity_poly.pdbx_strand_id
1 'polypeptide(L)'
;SLLSALSGRGGGRGRGAGVLRKRRGLGSTETSSVVKEEILVFREKLAGFCGRCEVALAELSASADRMMAECKALCDFFGEDWHSSSSERLFNMLRSFCLALDKARSSYERSHGPLPMPHLQLGHLRHHDV
;
A
#
# COMPACT_ATOMS: atom_id res chain seq x y z
N SER A 1 26.52 8.75 2.60
CA SER A 1 26.07 9.77 1.63
C SER A 1 26.53 9.41 0.23
N LEU A 2 25.62 9.48 -0.76
CA LEU A 2 25.88 9.19 -2.18
C LEU A 2 26.86 10.17 -2.87
N LEU A 3 27.36 11.17 -2.16
CA LEU A 3 28.34 12.15 -2.64
C LEU A 3 29.80 11.66 -2.59
N SER A 4 30.08 10.54 -1.93
CA SER A 4 31.45 9.99 -1.84
C SER A 4 31.89 9.22 -3.10
N ALA A 5 30.98 8.95 -4.05
CA ALA A 5 31.24 8.07 -5.19
C ALA A 5 31.86 8.74 -6.42
N LEU A 6 32.09 10.07 -6.41
CA LEU A 6 32.63 10.81 -7.56
C LEU A 6 34.07 11.29 -7.41
N SER A 7 34.73 11.02 -6.27
CA SER A 7 36.10 11.46 -6.00
C SER A 7 37.09 10.32 -6.13
N GLY A 8 37.38 9.87 -7.36
CA GLY A 8 38.41 8.85 -7.54
C GLY A 8 38.58 8.31 -8.94
N ARG A 9 39.10 9.11 -9.89
CA ARG A 9 39.81 8.57 -11.05
C ARG A 9 40.83 9.56 -11.64
N GLY A 10 41.89 9.82 -10.87
CA GLY A 10 43.13 10.39 -11.39
C GLY A 10 44.06 9.26 -11.83
N GLY A 11 44.40 9.20 -13.11
CA GLY A 11 45.42 8.27 -13.63
C GLY A 11 45.47 8.26 -15.15
N GLY A 12 46.46 8.95 -15.74
CA GLY A 12 46.74 8.85 -17.18
C GLY A 12 47.64 9.96 -17.70
N ARG A 13 48.95 9.72 -17.73
CA ARG A 13 49.97 10.52 -18.41
C ARG A 13 49.69 10.60 -19.92
N GLY A 14 49.77 11.81 -20.49
CA GLY A 14 49.82 12.03 -21.93
C GLY A 14 50.39 13.41 -22.24
N ARG A 15 51.62 13.45 -22.76
CA ARG A 15 52.29 14.66 -23.25
C ARG A 15 51.61 15.11 -24.55
N GLY A 16 51.32 16.40 -24.67
CA GLY A 16 50.82 16.99 -25.91
C GLY A 16 50.69 18.50 -25.76
N ALA A 17 51.68 19.23 -26.26
CA ALA A 17 51.67 20.67 -26.33
C ALA A 17 50.51 21.16 -27.22
N GLY A 18 49.67 22.03 -26.66
CA GLY A 18 48.61 22.71 -27.38
C GLY A 18 48.26 23.98 -26.63
N VAL A 19 48.80 25.10 -27.11
CA VAL A 19 48.48 26.44 -26.62
C VAL A 19 46.98 26.66 -26.73
N LEU A 20 46.24 26.50 -25.64
CA LEU A 20 44.87 26.98 -25.52
C LEU A 20 44.91 28.30 -24.78
N ARG A 21 45.00 29.36 -25.61
CA ARG A 21 44.70 30.74 -25.26
C ARG A 21 43.54 30.78 -24.27
N LYS A 22 43.72 31.59 -23.23
CA LYS A 22 42.71 32.09 -22.31
C LYS A 22 41.51 32.65 -23.10
N ARG A 23 40.57 31.78 -23.49
CA ARG A 23 39.21 32.19 -23.86
C ARG A 23 38.48 32.44 -22.55
N ARG A 24 38.68 33.64 -22.01
CA ARG A 24 37.64 34.29 -21.22
C ARG A 24 36.49 34.55 -22.19
N GLY A 25 35.52 33.66 -22.22
CA GLY A 25 34.39 33.74 -23.12
C GLY A 25 33.38 32.66 -22.77
N LEU A 26 32.41 33.03 -21.94
CA LEU A 26 31.02 32.58 -21.99
C LEU A 26 30.84 31.09 -22.30
N GLY A 27 30.90 30.24 -21.27
CA GLY A 27 30.61 28.80 -21.41
C GLY A 27 30.03 28.14 -20.15
N SER A 28 29.43 28.91 -19.23
CA SER A 28 29.08 28.42 -17.89
C SER A 28 27.64 28.74 -17.44
N THR A 29 26.79 29.28 -18.30
CA THR A 29 25.41 29.63 -17.92
C THR A 29 24.42 28.52 -18.26
N GLU A 30 24.55 27.88 -19.42
CA GLU A 30 23.59 26.89 -19.91
C GLU A 30 23.61 25.57 -19.12
N THR A 31 24.79 25.07 -18.72
CA THR A 31 24.89 23.84 -17.91
C THR A 31 24.35 24.05 -16.48
N SER A 32 24.41 25.28 -15.97
CA SER A 32 23.85 25.61 -14.65
C SER A 32 22.34 25.72 -14.67
N SER A 33 21.73 26.21 -15.76
CA SER A 33 20.27 26.26 -15.90
C SER A 33 19.65 24.88 -16.09
N VAL A 34 20.25 24.02 -16.91
CA VAL A 34 19.70 22.66 -17.17
C VAL A 34 19.68 21.83 -15.89
N VAL A 35 20.78 21.85 -15.11
CA VAL A 35 20.84 21.12 -13.84
C VAL A 35 19.82 21.64 -12.83
N LYS A 36 19.56 22.95 -12.80
CA LYS A 36 18.54 23.54 -11.93
C LYS A 36 17.13 23.10 -12.33
N GLU A 37 16.81 23.08 -13.62
CA GLU A 37 15.52 22.61 -14.12
C GLU A 37 15.30 21.11 -13.82
N GLU A 38 16.31 20.27 -14.05
CA GLU A 38 16.23 18.84 -13.72
C GLU A 38 16.00 18.61 -12.23
N ILE A 39 16.65 19.38 -11.36
CA ILE A 39 16.43 19.33 -9.90
C ILE A 39 14.99 19.74 -9.55
N LEU A 40 14.44 20.78 -10.19
CA LEU A 40 13.06 21.20 -9.95
C LEU A 40 12.05 20.14 -10.37
N VAL A 41 12.22 19.57 -11.57
CA VAL A 41 11.38 18.48 -12.08
C VAL A 41 11.47 17.25 -11.18
N PHE A 42 12.68 16.92 -10.70
CA PHE A 42 12.86 15.80 -9.77
C PHE A 42 12.18 16.05 -8.42
N ARG A 43 12.27 17.27 -7.88
CA ARG A 43 11.56 17.65 -6.64
C ARG A 43 10.05 17.58 -6.79
N GLU A 44 9.51 18.02 -7.92
CA GLU A 44 8.07 17.93 -8.21
C GLU A 44 7.61 16.47 -8.31
N LYS A 45 8.38 15.62 -9.02
CA LYS A 45 8.11 14.17 -9.10
C LYS A 45 8.16 13.50 -7.72
N LEU A 46 9.13 13.86 -6.89
CA LEU A 46 9.23 13.36 -5.52
C LEU A 46 8.05 13.82 -4.66
N ALA A 47 7.66 15.09 -4.74
CA ALA A 47 6.49 15.61 -4.03
C ALA A 47 5.21 14.87 -4.44
N GLY A 48 5.01 14.66 -5.75
CA GLY A 48 3.90 13.88 -6.27
C GLY A 48 3.93 12.41 -5.83
N PHE A 49 5.11 11.80 -5.72
CA PHE A 49 5.27 10.45 -5.18
C PHE A 49 4.92 10.39 -3.68
N CYS A 50 5.45 11.31 -2.88
CA CYS A 50 5.15 11.40 -1.45
C CYS A 50 3.64 11.57 -1.21
N GLY A 51 2.98 12.46 -1.95
CA GLY A 51 1.54 12.65 -1.83
C GLY A 51 0.73 11.38 -2.13
N ARG A 52 1.13 10.59 -3.14
CA ARG A 52 0.49 9.29 -3.40
C ARG A 52 0.72 8.28 -2.27
N CYS A 53 1.93 8.26 -1.70
CA CYS A 53 2.22 7.39 -0.56
C CYS A 53 1.41 7.79 0.67
N GLU A 54 1.22 9.08 0.93
CA GLU A 54 0.41 9.57 2.05
C GLU A 54 -1.06 9.13 1.93
N VAL A 55 -1.65 9.27 0.74
CA VAL A 55 -3.02 8.80 0.47
C VAL A 55 -3.12 7.28 0.66
N ALA A 56 -2.20 6.51 0.08
CA ALA A 56 -2.21 5.05 0.20
C ALA A 56 -2.04 4.59 1.66
N LEU A 57 -1.23 5.30 2.45
CA LEU A 57 -1.08 5.02 3.88
C LEU A 57 -2.37 5.32 4.65
N ALA A 58 -3.02 6.45 4.37
CA ALA A 58 -4.29 6.81 5.01
C ALA A 58 -5.39 5.77 4.72
N GLU A 59 -5.50 5.31 3.47
CA GLU A 59 -6.44 4.25 3.09
C GLU A 59 -6.14 2.92 3.79
N LEU A 60 -4.86 2.53 3.86
CA LEU A 60 -4.45 1.31 4.55
C LEU A 60 -4.77 1.38 6.04
N SER A 61 -4.49 2.51 6.70
CA SER A 61 -4.82 2.74 8.10
C SER A 61 -6.33 2.65 8.34
N ALA A 62 -7.15 3.32 7.52
CA ALA A 62 -8.60 3.25 7.63
C ALA A 62 -9.14 1.83 7.37
N SER A 63 -8.51 1.05 6.49
CA SER A 63 -8.84 -0.35 6.28
C SER A 63 -8.48 -1.22 7.49
N ALA A 64 -7.33 -0.97 8.11
CA ALA A 64 -6.90 -1.69 9.31
C ALA A 64 -7.85 -1.41 10.50
N ASP A 65 -8.26 -0.16 10.69
CA ASP A 65 -9.20 0.23 11.75
C ASP A 65 -10.56 -0.47 11.58
N ARG A 66 -11.09 -0.52 10.35
CA ARG A 66 -12.33 -1.25 10.03
C ARG A 66 -12.20 -2.74 10.34
N MET A 67 -11.10 -3.37 9.92
CA MET A 67 -10.85 -4.79 10.19
C MET A 67 -10.77 -5.07 11.69
N MET A 68 -10.09 -4.21 12.47
CA MET A 68 -10.03 -4.35 13.93
C MET A 68 -11.41 -4.21 14.57
N ALA A 69 -12.24 -3.28 14.10
CA ALA A 69 -13.61 -3.11 14.60
C ALA A 69 -14.46 -4.37 14.37
N GLU A 70 -14.38 -4.98 13.19
CA GLU A 70 -15.09 -6.23 12.87
C GLU A 70 -14.60 -7.40 13.74
N CYS A 71 -13.29 -7.55 13.90
CA CYS A 71 -12.73 -8.59 14.76
C CYS A 71 -13.17 -8.40 16.23
N LYS A 72 -13.28 -7.14 16.70
CA LYS A 72 -13.79 -6.84 18.04
C LYS A 72 -15.28 -7.19 18.16
N ALA A 73 -16.08 -6.87 17.14
CA ALA A 73 -17.49 -7.27 17.12
C ALA A 73 -17.65 -8.80 17.15
N LEU A 74 -16.76 -9.55 16.51
CA LEU A 74 -16.72 -11.02 16.61
C LEU A 74 -16.36 -11.49 18.03
N CYS A 75 -15.37 -10.87 18.70
CA CYS A 75 -15.09 -11.13 20.10
C CYS A 75 -16.33 -10.92 20.97
N ASP A 76 -16.98 -9.77 20.84
CA ASP A 76 -18.17 -9.42 21.60
C ASP A 76 -19.32 -10.41 21.33
N PHE A 77 -19.51 -10.83 20.08
CA PHE A 77 -20.53 -11.83 19.68
C PHE A 77 -20.30 -13.20 20.32
N PHE A 78 -19.05 -13.66 20.37
CA PHE A 78 -18.70 -14.93 21.00
C PHE A 78 -18.44 -14.83 22.51
N GLY A 79 -18.53 -13.63 23.09
CA GLY A 79 -18.26 -13.38 24.52
C GLY A 79 -16.79 -13.54 24.91
N GLU A 80 -15.87 -13.35 23.96
CA GLU A 80 -14.43 -13.51 24.15
C GLU A 80 -13.77 -12.16 24.44
N ASP A 81 -12.73 -12.16 25.28
CA ASP A 81 -11.99 -10.93 25.59
C ASP A 81 -11.08 -10.55 24.42
N TRP A 82 -11.33 -9.38 23.86
CA TRP A 82 -10.57 -8.79 22.74
C TRP A 82 -9.06 -8.74 23.00
N HIS A 83 -8.64 -8.49 24.25
CA HIS A 83 -7.22 -8.31 24.57
C HIS A 83 -6.45 -9.63 24.73
N SER A 84 -7.14 -10.74 24.91
CA SER A 84 -6.54 -12.07 25.07
C SER A 84 -6.82 -13.02 23.91
N SER A 85 -7.73 -12.65 23.00
CA SER A 85 -8.10 -13.46 21.83
C SER A 85 -7.16 -13.24 20.65
N SER A 86 -6.54 -14.31 20.16
CA SER A 86 -5.80 -14.26 18.89
C SER A 86 -6.76 -14.25 17.69
N SER A 87 -6.33 -13.63 16.59
CA SER A 87 -7.09 -13.64 15.33
C SER A 87 -7.36 -15.06 14.84
N GLU A 88 -6.38 -15.97 14.96
CA GLU A 88 -6.54 -17.38 14.58
C GLU A 88 -7.63 -18.09 15.40
N ARG A 89 -7.71 -17.81 16.71
CA ARG A 89 -8.76 -18.34 17.57
C ARG A 89 -10.14 -17.84 17.12
N LEU A 90 -10.28 -16.54 16.85
CA LEU A 90 -11.52 -15.94 16.36
C LEU A 90 -11.96 -16.56 15.03
N PHE A 91 -11.06 -16.69 14.06
CA PHE A 91 -11.37 -17.33 12.79
C PHE A 91 -11.78 -18.81 12.95
N ASN A 92 -11.12 -19.54 13.85
CA ASN A 92 -11.48 -20.92 14.12
C ASN A 92 -12.86 -21.05 14.79
N MET A 93 -13.23 -20.13 15.69
CA MET A 93 -14.57 -20.09 16.29
C MET A 93 -15.63 -19.79 15.23
N LEU A 94 -15.41 -18.75 14.40
CA LEU A 94 -16.32 -18.40 13.32
C LEU A 94 -16.52 -19.56 12.34
N ARG A 95 -15.43 -20.21 11.91
CA ARG A 95 -15.48 -21.39 11.03
C ARG A 95 -16.26 -22.54 11.68
N SER A 96 -16.02 -22.81 12.95
CA SER A 96 -16.72 -23.88 13.68
C SER A 96 -18.21 -23.59 13.82
N PHE A 97 -18.57 -22.33 14.05
CA PHE A 97 -19.96 -21.87 14.10
C PHE A 97 -20.68 -22.05 12.76
N CYS A 98 -20.07 -21.64 11.64
CA CYS A 98 -20.64 -21.87 10.30
C CYS A 98 -20.87 -23.36 10.01
N LEU A 99 -19.90 -24.21 10.33
CA LEU A 99 -20.05 -25.67 10.16
C LEU A 99 -21.16 -26.25 11.02
N ALA A 100 -21.37 -25.73 12.24
CA ALA A 100 -22.46 -26.15 13.11
C ALA A 100 -23.83 -25.73 12.53
N LEU A 101 -23.93 -24.50 12.00
CA LEU A 101 -25.14 -24.02 11.33
C LEU A 101 -25.48 -24.86 10.10
N ASP A 102 -24.49 -25.21 9.27
CA ASP A 102 -24.71 -26.04 8.08
C ASP A 102 -25.19 -27.45 8.46
N LYS A 103 -24.63 -28.03 9.53
CA LYS A 103 -25.09 -29.32 10.06
C LYS A 103 -26.51 -29.23 10.61
N ALA A 104 -26.83 -28.18 11.36
CA ALA A 104 -28.16 -27.95 11.90
C ALA A 104 -29.19 -27.78 10.78
N ARG A 105 -28.88 -26.97 9.78
CA ARG A 105 -29.67 -26.82 8.54
C ARG A 105 -29.90 -28.17 7.87
N SER A 106 -28.83 -28.92 7.59
CA SER A 106 -28.92 -30.22 6.92
C SER A 106 -29.76 -31.23 7.73
N SER A 107 -29.73 -31.15 9.06
CA SER A 107 -30.55 -31.99 9.94
C SER A 107 -32.02 -31.59 9.93
N TYR A 108 -32.29 -30.29 9.93
CA TYR A 108 -33.63 -29.74 9.80
C TYR A 108 -34.24 -30.15 8.46
N GLU A 109 -33.53 -29.94 7.36
CA GLU A 109 -34.05 -30.21 6.01
C GLU A 109 -34.36 -31.70 5.78
N ARG A 110 -33.58 -32.59 6.39
CA ARG A 110 -33.87 -34.04 6.39
C ARG A 110 -35.18 -34.39 7.11
N SER A 111 -35.58 -33.61 8.10
CA SER A 111 -36.73 -33.91 8.96
C SER A 111 -38.00 -33.15 8.55
N HIS A 112 -37.85 -31.99 7.91
CA HIS A 112 -38.95 -31.05 7.65
C HIS A 112 -39.02 -30.59 6.18
N GLY A 113 -38.15 -31.10 5.32
CA GLY A 113 -38.01 -30.62 3.95
C GLY A 113 -37.17 -29.33 3.86
N PRO A 114 -36.81 -28.88 2.65
CA PRO A 114 -35.94 -27.75 2.44
C PRO A 114 -36.48 -26.49 3.12
N LEU A 115 -35.60 -25.73 3.78
CA LEU A 115 -35.98 -24.43 4.35
C LEU A 115 -36.42 -23.50 3.22
N PRO A 116 -37.53 -22.75 3.38
CA PRO A 116 -37.85 -21.66 2.47
C PRO A 116 -36.75 -20.60 2.64
N MET A 117 -35.78 -20.61 1.72
CA MET A 117 -34.80 -19.54 1.65
C MET A 117 -35.56 -18.24 1.40
N PRO A 118 -35.47 -17.21 2.27
CA PRO A 118 -35.84 -15.88 1.85
C PRO A 118 -34.99 -15.58 0.61
N HIS A 119 -35.63 -15.25 -0.50
CA HIS A 119 -34.95 -14.76 -1.68
C HIS A 119 -34.25 -13.47 -1.25
N LEU A 120 -33.00 -13.58 -0.80
CA LEU A 120 -32.08 -12.46 -0.81
C LEU A 120 -31.91 -12.15 -2.28
N GLN A 121 -32.79 -11.29 -2.80
CA GLN A 121 -32.49 -10.49 -3.96
C GLN A 121 -31.23 -9.73 -3.58
N LEU A 122 -30.07 -10.30 -3.93
CA LEU A 122 -28.83 -9.56 -4.13
C LEU A 122 -29.02 -8.67 -5.37
N GLY A 123 -30.07 -7.87 -5.35
CA GLY A 123 -30.30 -6.76 -6.25
C GLY A 123 -29.67 -5.55 -5.60
N HIS A 124 -28.65 -5.00 -6.27
CA HIS A 124 -28.06 -3.68 -6.00
C HIS A 124 -26.97 -3.63 -4.93
N LEU A 125 -25.90 -4.41 -5.11
CA LEU A 125 -24.56 -3.81 -4.96
C LEU A 125 -24.11 -3.39 -6.36
N ARG A 126 -24.61 -2.23 -6.81
CA ARG A 126 -23.96 -1.54 -7.93
C ARG A 126 -22.57 -1.16 -7.43
N HIS A 127 -21.56 -1.57 -8.18
CA HIS A 127 -20.27 -0.89 -8.22
C HIS A 127 -20.53 0.62 -8.28
N HIS A 128 -20.29 1.31 -7.17
CA HIS A 128 -19.96 2.73 -7.24
C HIS A 128 -18.44 2.77 -7.33
N ASP A 129 -17.96 2.80 -8.58
CA ASP A 129 -16.66 3.38 -8.88
C ASP A 129 -16.70 4.84 -8.43
N VAL A 130 -15.85 5.20 -7.46
CA VAL A 130 -15.29 6.54 -7.27
C VAL A 130 -13.83 6.37 -6.89
#